data_AF-A0A6A4VEL6-F1
#
_entry.id   AF-A0A6A4VEL6-F1
#
_cell.length_a   1.000
_cell.length_b   1.000
_cell.length_c   1.000
_cell.angle_alpha   90.00
_cell.angle_beta   90.00
_cell.angle_gamma   90.00
#
_symmetry.space_group_name_H-M   'P 1'
#
loop_
_entity.id
_entity.type
_entity.pdbx_description
1 polymer ?
#
loop_
_entity_poly.entity_id
_entity_poly.type
_entity_poly.pdbx_seq_one_letter_code
_entity_poly.pdbx_strand_id
1 'polypeptide(L)'
;MLHQFYEQRLLAPVAPAARPPGHSARAAGVWLWTGGSKDWRDEGAVTPVRYRTDRCGSGGRWAFAAADTVESAWKIAGNPLVVLSEQQLIDCSTE
;
A
#
# COMPACT_ATOMS: atom_id res chain seq x y z
N MET A 1 -21.95 -5.50 17.30
CA MET A 1 -22.20 -4.70 16.09
C MET A 1 -20.91 -4.33 15.34
N LEU A 2 -19.81 -3.95 16.03
CA LEU A 2 -18.50 -3.68 15.38
C LEU A 2 -17.78 -4.91 14.82
N HIS A 3 -17.98 -6.10 15.42
CA HIS A 3 -17.38 -7.35 14.94
C HIS A 3 -17.95 -7.84 13.61
N GLN A 4 -19.19 -7.46 13.27
CA GLN A 4 -19.81 -7.78 11.98
C GLN A 4 -19.25 -6.94 10.83
N PHE A 5 -18.82 -5.70 11.11
CA PHE A 5 -18.21 -4.83 10.09
C PHE A 5 -16.79 -5.23 9.72
N TYR A 6 -16.05 -5.85 10.64
CA TYR A 6 -14.69 -6.35 10.41
C TYR A 6 -14.69 -7.54 9.43
N GLU A 7 -15.56 -8.52 9.65
CA GLU A 7 -15.74 -9.69 8.78
C GLU A 7 -16.27 -9.32 7.39
N GLN A 8 -17.20 -8.36 7.29
CA GLN A 8 -17.84 -8.00 6.01
C GLN A 8 -16.94 -7.22 5.05
N ARG A 9 -15.83 -6.62 5.53
CA ARG A 9 -14.94 -5.79 4.70
C ARG A 9 -13.66 -6.50 4.26
N LEU A 10 -13.30 -7.60 4.92
CA LEU A 10 -12.15 -8.43 4.56
C LEU A 10 -12.41 -9.36 3.35
N LEU A 11 -13.70 -9.58 3.01
CA LEU A 11 -14.11 -10.53 1.97
C LEU A 11 -14.67 -9.87 0.70
N ALA A 12 -14.72 -8.53 0.62
CA ALA A 12 -15.14 -7.86 -0.61
C ALA A 12 -14.01 -7.95 -1.65
N PRO A 13 -14.23 -8.59 -2.82
CA PRO A 13 -13.23 -8.60 -3.88
C PRO A 13 -12.98 -7.16 -4.33
N VAL A 14 -11.74 -6.68 -4.18
CA VAL A 14 -11.32 -5.42 -4.77
C VAL A 14 -11.42 -5.58 -6.28
N ALA A 15 -12.38 -4.91 -6.91
CA ALA A 15 -12.52 -4.91 -8.36
C ALA A 15 -11.21 -4.39 -8.99
N PRO A 16 -10.67 -5.05 -10.04
CA PRO A 16 -9.48 -4.55 -10.71
C PRO A 16 -9.79 -3.18 -11.31
N ALA A 17 -8.94 -2.20 -11.00
CA ALA A 17 -9.07 -0.87 -11.58
C ALA A 17 -8.87 -0.96 -13.10
N ALA A 18 -9.83 -0.44 -13.86
CA ALA A 18 -9.72 -0.38 -15.32
C ALA A 18 -8.49 0.46 -15.74
N ARG A 19 -7.69 -0.10 -16.64
CA ARG A 19 -6.35 0.36 -17.01
C ARG A 19 -6.40 1.36 -18.18
N PRO A 20 -5.87 2.59 -18.07
CA PRO A 20 -5.65 3.45 -19.23
C PRO A 20 -4.44 2.96 -20.05
N PRO A 21 -4.41 3.19 -21.38
CA PRO A 21 -3.31 2.77 -22.25
C PRO A 21 -2.01 3.54 -21.91
N GLY A 22 -0.88 2.82 -21.87
CA GLY A 22 0.43 3.38 -21.56
C GLY A 22 1.14 3.97 -22.78
N HIS A 23 1.87 5.07 -22.59
CA HIS A 23 2.62 5.77 -23.63
C HIS A 23 4.08 5.94 -23.22
N SER A 24 4.99 5.44 -24.04
CA SER A 24 6.41 5.76 -24.02
C SER A 24 6.67 7.05 -24.80
N ALA A 25 7.37 8.02 -24.21
CA ALA A 25 7.80 9.25 -24.88
C ALA A 25 9.28 9.52 -24.61
N ARG A 26 10.02 9.88 -25.67
CA ARG A 26 11.44 10.21 -25.63
C ARG A 26 11.56 11.73 -25.43
N ALA A 27 11.91 12.18 -24.21
CA ALA A 27 12.26 13.57 -23.96
C ALA A 27 13.77 13.68 -23.77
N ALA A 28 14.43 14.51 -24.60
CA ALA A 28 15.82 14.94 -24.43
C ALA A 28 16.89 13.84 -24.29
N GLY A 29 16.79 12.74 -25.05
CA GLY A 29 17.89 11.77 -25.17
C GLY A 29 18.14 10.89 -23.94
N VAL A 30 17.32 11.00 -22.90
CA VAL A 30 17.34 10.12 -21.73
C VAL A 30 16.37 8.97 -21.96
N TRP A 31 16.78 7.74 -21.68
CA TRP A 31 15.86 6.62 -21.49
C TRP A 31 15.10 6.84 -20.19
N LEU A 32 14.00 7.60 -20.25
CA LEU A 32 13.02 7.55 -19.18
C LEU A 32 12.42 6.14 -19.21
N TRP A 33 12.56 5.41 -18.11
CA TRP A 33 11.83 4.16 -17.88
C TRP A 33 10.34 4.52 -17.91
N THR A 34 9.74 4.50 -19.11
CA THR A 34 8.29 4.60 -19.32
C THR A 34 7.68 3.22 -19.09
N GLY A 35 8.17 2.55 -18.04
CA GLY A 35 7.66 1.26 -17.62
C GLY A 35 6.16 1.33 -17.62
N GLY A 36 5.54 0.38 -18.31
CA GLY A 36 4.08 0.30 -18.34
C GLY A 36 3.52 0.36 -16.92
N SER A 37 2.26 0.80 -16.80
CA SER A 37 1.56 0.86 -15.53
C SER A 37 1.77 -0.42 -14.70
N LYS A 38 2.34 -0.30 -13.50
CA LYS A 38 2.54 -1.39 -12.55
C LYS A 38 1.62 -1.17 -11.36
N ASP A 39 0.72 -2.13 -11.11
CA ASP A 39 -0.13 -2.16 -9.92
C ASP A 39 0.25 -3.37 -9.07
N TRP A 40 0.78 -3.14 -7.88
CA TRP A 40 1.22 -4.20 -6.96
C TRP A 40 0.04 -4.96 -6.32
N ARG A 41 -1.19 -4.43 -6.44
CA ARG A 41 -2.41 -5.13 -5.99
C ARG A 41 -2.67 -6.38 -6.82
N ASP A 42 -2.31 -6.36 -8.11
CA ASP A 42 -2.47 -7.51 -9.02
C ASP A 42 -1.63 -8.71 -8.58
N GLU A 43 -0.57 -8.48 -7.81
CA GLU A 43 0.31 -9.52 -7.26
C GLU A 43 -0.04 -9.90 -5.82
N GLY A 44 -1.11 -9.32 -5.27
CA GLY A 44 -1.46 -9.49 -3.86
C GLY A 44 -0.35 -9.00 -2.92
N ALA A 45 0.43 -8.00 -3.35
CA ALA A 45 1.54 -7.42 -2.60
C ALA A 45 1.14 -6.20 -1.76
N VAL A 46 -0.15 -5.86 -1.72
CA VAL A 46 -0.65 -4.68 -1.00
C VAL A 46 -1.72 -5.12 -0.01
N THR A 47 -1.60 -4.67 1.24
CA THR A 47 -2.60 -4.95 2.28
C THR A 47 -3.87 -4.11 2.05
N PRO A 48 -5.02 -4.49 2.63
CA PRO A 48 -6.25 -3.71 2.51
C PRO A 48 -6.06 -2.26 2.98
N VAL A 49 -6.80 -1.33 2.38
CA VAL A 49 -6.74 0.10 2.73
C VAL A 49 -7.09 0.29 4.20
N ARG A 50 -6.18 0.93 4.95
CA ARG A 50 -6.33 1.19 6.38
C ARG A 50 -6.93 2.57 6.63
N TYR A 51 -7.74 2.68 7.68
CA TYR A 51 -8.29 3.96 8.12
C TYR A 51 -7.42 4.56 9.22
N ARG A 52 -7.04 5.81 9.02
CA ARG A 52 -6.26 6.61 9.97
C ARG A 52 -7.07 7.84 10.30
N THR A 53 -7.74 7.82 11.45
CA THR A 53 -8.49 8.96 11.96
C THR A 53 -7.51 10.10 12.22
N ASP A 54 -7.90 11.33 11.91
CA ASP A 54 -7.21 12.60 12.23
C ASP A 54 -6.97 12.84 13.74
N ARG A 55 -7.38 11.90 14.61
CA ARG A 55 -7.26 11.99 16.07
C ARG A 55 -5.85 11.77 16.62
N CYS A 56 -4.90 11.33 15.80
CA CYS A 56 -3.47 11.26 16.14
C CYS A 56 -2.68 12.42 15.51
N GLY A 57 -3.25 13.62 15.44
CA GLY A 57 -2.58 14.80 14.88
C GLY A 57 -1.99 14.58 13.47
N SER A 58 -1.08 15.46 13.06
CA SER A 58 -0.42 15.39 11.74
C SER A 58 0.64 14.29 11.64
N GLY A 59 1.02 13.67 12.77
CA GLY A 59 2.30 12.99 12.98
C GLY A 59 2.34 11.47 12.82
N GLY A 60 1.24 10.79 12.48
CA GLY A 60 1.23 9.31 12.34
C GLY A 60 1.26 8.78 10.90
N ARG A 61 1.09 9.64 9.88
CA ARG A 61 0.89 9.20 8.48
C ARG A 61 2.14 8.58 7.85
N TRP A 62 3.33 8.99 8.31
CA TRP A 62 4.60 8.43 7.84
C TRP A 62 4.71 6.94 8.20
N ALA A 63 4.20 6.54 9.37
CA ALA A 63 4.27 5.16 9.85
C ALA A 63 3.51 4.20 8.95
N PHE A 64 2.35 4.62 8.44
CA PHE A 64 1.59 3.84 7.47
C PHE A 64 2.32 3.71 6.13
N ALA A 65 2.89 4.80 5.61
CA ALA A 65 3.64 4.74 4.36
C ALA A 65 4.87 3.82 4.48
N ALA A 66 5.57 3.87 5.62
CA ALA A 66 6.69 3.00 5.92
C ALA A 66 6.26 1.53 6.04
N ALA A 67 5.22 1.23 6.84
CA ALA A 67 4.71 -0.12 7.02
C ALA A 67 4.22 -0.72 5.70
N ASP A 68 3.37 -0.03 4.95
CA ASP A 68 2.83 -0.51 3.67
C ASP A 68 3.95 -0.86 2.68
N THR A 69 5.04 -0.07 2.67
CA THR A 69 6.20 -0.31 1.80
C THR A 69 6.98 -1.57 2.21
N VAL A 70 7.21 -1.75 3.51
CA VAL A 70 7.93 -2.92 4.03
C VAL A 70 7.13 -4.20 3.83
N GLU A 71 5.82 -4.17 4.08
CA GLU A 71 4.92 -5.29 3.82
C GLU A 71 4.94 -5.71 2.34
N SER A 72 4.86 -4.72 1.45
CA SER A 72 4.92 -4.94 0.01
C SER A 72 6.25 -5.56 -0.40
N ALA A 73 7.37 -5.00 0.06
CA ALA A 73 8.70 -5.51 -0.23
C ALA A 73 8.90 -6.94 0.30
N TRP A 74 8.39 -7.24 1.51
CA TRP A 74 8.46 -8.56 2.12
C TRP A 74 7.72 -9.60 1.28
N LYS A 75 6.51 -9.27 0.80
CA LYS A 75 5.73 -10.11 -0.09
C LYS A 75 6.40 -10.30 -1.46
N ILE A 76 6.95 -9.24 -2.04
CA ILE A 76 7.69 -9.29 -3.31
C ILE A 76 8.93 -10.19 -3.18
N ALA A 77 9.56 -10.25 -2.00
CA ALA A 77 10.69 -11.15 -1.73
C ALA A 77 10.30 -12.64 -1.62
N GLY A 78 9.01 -12.99 -1.78
CA GLY A 78 8.52 -14.37 -1.78
C GLY A 78 7.91 -14.83 -0.46
N ASN A 79 7.78 -13.95 0.53
CA ASN A 79 7.19 -14.28 1.82
C ASN A 79 5.65 -14.12 1.80
N PRO A 80 4.93 -14.66 2.79
CA PRO A 80 3.51 -14.31 2.97
C PRO A 80 3.32 -12.81 3.21
N LEU A 81 2.19 -12.27 2.75
CA LEU A 81 1.80 -10.90 3.04
C LEU A 81 1.39 -10.83 4.51
N VAL A 82 2.01 -9.92 5.25
CA VAL A 82 1.76 -9.72 6.68
C VAL A 82 1.32 -8.29 6.93
N VAL A 83 0.55 -8.07 7.99
CA VAL A 83 0.11 -6.76 8.46
C VAL A 83 1.01 -6.38 9.64
N LEU A 84 1.84 -5.36 9.47
CA LEU A 84 2.71 -4.80 10.49
C LEU A 84 1.95 -3.78 11.34
N SER A 85 2.42 -3.57 12.58
CA SER A 85 1.87 -2.60 13.52
C SER A 85 2.46 -1.21 13.26
N GLU A 86 1.66 -0.29 12.71
CA GLU A 86 2.06 1.10 12.58
C GLU A 86 2.19 1.79 13.93
N GLN A 87 1.42 1.36 14.93
CA GLN A 87 1.49 1.92 16.28
C GLN A 87 2.85 1.66 16.91
N GLN A 88 3.48 0.51 16.64
CA GLN A 88 4.85 0.24 17.08
C GLN A 88 5.84 1.27 16.51
N LEU A 89 5.69 1.63 15.23
CA LEU A 89 6.54 2.65 14.60
C LEU A 89 6.31 4.02 15.26
N ILE A 90 5.06 4.39 15.54
CA ILE A 90 4.71 5.65 16.20
C ILE A 90 5.26 5.71 17.63
N ASP A 91 5.13 4.62 18.41
CA ASP A 91 5.50 4.59 19.82
C ASP A 91 7.02 4.52 20.04
N CYS A 92 7.77 3.90 19.10
CA CYS A 92 9.19 3.61 19.28
C CYS A 92 10.12 4.49 18.43
N SER A 93 9.61 5.17 17.40
CA SER A 93 10.39 6.12 16.63
C SER A 93 10.65 7.38 17.46
N THR A 94 11.90 7.81 17.52
CA THR A 94 12.33 9.04 18.22
C THR A 94 12.43 10.25 17.30
N GLU A 95 12.01 10.11 16.04
CA GLU A 95 11.94 11.19 15.04
C GLU A 95 10.80 12.19 15.32
#